data_AF-A0A7U2FFX4-F1
#
_entry.id   AF-A0A7U2FFX4-F1
#
_cell.length_a   1.000
_cell.length_b   1.000
_cell.length_c   1.000
_cell.angle_alpha   90.00
_cell.angle_beta   90.00
_cell.angle_gamma   90.00
#
_symmetry.space_group_name_H-M   'P 1'
#
loop_
_entity.id
_entity.type
_entity.pdbx_description
1 polymer ?
#
loop_
_entity_poly.entity_id
_entity_poly.type
_entity_poly.pdbx_seq_one_letter_code
_entity_poly.pdbx_strand_id
1 'polypeptide(L)'
;MDRETGRVIVVGGMIHDARDRGNEINQAFEEELQKRIQANNSSDAVESIARGTRAASPDGPAQGPRHLYGIQWYGASKLFRVLLIPELQCRLNSVPNLNKVSILDVDTGVMPITITVGTLNWLVRFVFYIVARVASVVSPNGLLRSTQKSAGDILVAALDTTSPTGQRPKSLYLNGSALREMSSGAMDAKKRASVWRASL
;
A
#
# COMPACT_ATOMS: atom_id res chain seq x y z
N MET A 1 -10.20 13.60 -17.29
CA MET A 1 -9.49 12.31 -17.34
C MET A 1 -9.75 11.68 -18.69
N ASP A 2 -8.70 11.31 -19.42
CA ASP A 2 -8.85 10.59 -20.69
C ASP A 2 -9.48 9.21 -20.43
N ARG A 3 -10.53 8.87 -21.17
CA ARG A 3 -11.22 7.58 -21.02
C ARG A 3 -10.57 6.47 -21.83
N GLU A 4 -9.70 6.80 -22.80
CA GLU A 4 -9.10 5.85 -23.73
C GLU A 4 -7.76 5.28 -23.24
N THR A 5 -6.97 6.12 -22.57
CA THR A 5 -5.64 5.77 -22.04
C THR A 5 -5.41 6.20 -20.59
N GLY A 6 -6.43 6.78 -19.94
CA GLY A 6 -6.30 7.34 -18.60
C GLY A 6 -5.89 6.31 -17.55
N ARG A 7 -5.03 6.76 -16.64
CA ARG A 7 -4.52 5.96 -15.52
C ARG A 7 -4.84 6.63 -14.19
N VAL A 8 -5.22 5.82 -13.21
CA VAL A 8 -5.27 6.24 -11.81
C VAL A 8 -4.11 5.56 -11.10
N ILE A 9 -3.20 6.37 -10.56
CA ILE A 9 -2.08 5.89 -9.77
C ILE A 9 -2.42 6.01 -8.30
N VAL A 10 -2.44 4.87 -7.61
CA VAL A 10 -2.61 4.80 -6.17
C VAL A 10 -1.24 4.67 -5.53
N VAL A 11 -0.86 5.69 -4.77
CA VAL A 11 0.46 5.75 -4.11
C VAL A 11 0.38 5.08 -2.75
N GLY A 12 1.34 4.21 -2.43
CA GLY A 12 1.43 3.66 -1.08
C GLY A 12 2.69 2.89 -0.79
N GLY A 13 2.55 1.80 -0.03
CA GLY A 13 3.66 1.15 0.66
C GLY A 13 3.44 -0.30 1.06
N MET A 14 4.56 -1.00 1.23
CA MET A 14 4.69 -2.45 1.49
C MET A 14 4.17 -2.95 2.84
N ILE A 15 3.82 -2.08 3.78
CA ILE A 15 3.50 -2.45 5.19
C ILE A 15 2.21 -3.32 5.33
N HIS A 16 1.52 -3.61 4.23
CA HIS A 16 0.32 -4.45 4.23
C HIS A 16 0.58 -5.97 4.18
N ASP A 17 1.77 -6.40 3.75
CA ASP A 17 2.13 -7.81 3.56
C ASP A 17 3.03 -8.33 4.69
N ALA A 18 2.48 -9.17 5.57
CA ALA A 18 3.23 -9.74 6.69
C ALA A 18 4.39 -10.65 6.25
N ARG A 19 4.34 -11.16 5.02
CA ARG A 19 5.38 -12.04 4.45
C ARG A 19 6.49 -11.28 3.73
N ASP A 20 6.38 -9.96 3.65
CA ASP A 20 7.45 -9.14 3.11
C ASP A 20 8.62 -9.05 4.10
N ARG A 21 9.82 -9.34 3.62
CA ARG A 21 11.07 -9.35 4.40
C ARG A 21 11.38 -8.02 5.10
N GLY A 22 10.90 -6.90 4.56
CA GLY A 22 11.01 -5.57 5.17
C GLY A 22 10.05 -5.37 6.35
N ASN A 23 8.97 -6.14 6.44
CA ASN A 23 8.03 -6.12 7.56
C ASN A 23 8.40 -7.11 8.67
N GLU A 24 9.17 -8.16 8.36
CA GLU A 24 9.78 -9.07 9.36
C GLU A 24 10.60 -8.29 10.39
N ILE A 25 11.30 -7.23 9.95
CA ILE A 25 12.12 -6.35 10.80
C ILE A 25 11.28 -5.63 11.86
N ASN A 26 10.03 -5.29 11.54
CA ASN A 26 9.17 -4.52 12.44
C ASN A 26 8.41 -5.41 13.44
N GLN A 27 8.34 -6.73 13.20
CA GLN A 27 7.53 -7.71 13.96
C GLN A 27 6.07 -7.28 14.20
N ALA A 28 5.60 -6.24 13.51
CA ALA A 28 4.34 -5.58 13.80
C ALA A 28 3.14 -6.38 13.30
N PHE A 29 3.34 -7.23 12.29
CA PHE A 29 2.31 -8.05 11.67
C PHE A 29 2.58 -9.53 11.92
N GLU A 30 2.15 -10.02 13.08
CA GLU A 30 1.97 -11.47 13.23
C GLU A 30 0.89 -11.94 12.24
N GLU A 31 1.10 -13.11 11.61
CA GLU A 31 0.12 -13.71 10.69
C GLU A 31 -1.29 -13.77 11.31
N GLU A 32 -1.37 -13.91 12.64
CA GLU A 32 -2.62 -13.97 13.38
C GLU A 32 -3.38 -12.64 13.38
N LEU A 33 -2.70 -11.51 13.51
CA LEU A 33 -3.31 -10.18 13.43
C LEU A 33 -3.82 -9.91 12.01
N GLN A 34 -3.05 -10.31 11.01
CA GLN A 34 -3.49 -10.24 9.62
C GLN A 34 -4.73 -11.14 9.42
N LYS A 35 -4.69 -12.40 9.86
CA LYS A 35 -5.85 -13.31 9.83
C LYS A 35 -7.06 -12.72 10.57
N ARG A 36 -6.88 -12.03 11.69
CA ARG A 36 -7.97 -11.38 12.45
C ARG A 36 -8.55 -10.16 11.73
N ILE A 37 -7.72 -9.28 11.15
CA ILE A 37 -8.18 -8.18 10.29
C ILE A 37 -8.94 -8.74 9.09
N GLN A 38 -8.45 -9.85 8.52
CA GLN A 38 -9.03 -10.49 7.34
C GLN A 38 -10.27 -11.34 7.65
N ALA A 39 -10.39 -11.91 8.83
CA ALA A 39 -11.55 -12.69 9.27
C ALA A 39 -12.73 -11.79 9.65
N ASN A 40 -12.44 -10.53 10.01
CA ASN A 40 -13.41 -9.59 10.51
C ASN A 40 -13.69 -8.49 9.46
N ASN A 41 -14.08 -8.87 8.23
CA ASN A 41 -14.48 -7.92 7.18
C ASN A 41 -15.91 -7.37 7.39
N SER A 42 -16.40 -7.31 8.64
CA SER A 42 -17.69 -6.70 8.95
C SER A 42 -17.63 -5.19 8.71
N SER A 43 -18.78 -4.58 8.44
CA SER A 43 -18.88 -3.13 8.23
C SER A 43 -18.29 -2.36 9.41
N ASP A 44 -18.61 -2.78 10.63
CA ASP A 44 -18.12 -2.14 11.86
C ASP A 44 -16.60 -2.25 12.01
N ALA A 45 -16.02 -3.39 11.62
CA ALA A 45 -14.57 -3.58 11.69
C ALA A 45 -13.84 -2.71 10.65
N VAL A 46 -14.34 -2.64 9.42
CA VAL A 46 -13.80 -1.76 8.37
C VAL A 46 -13.93 -0.30 8.79
N GLU A 47 -15.11 0.12 9.26
CA GLU A 47 -15.37 1.48 9.73
C GLU A 47 -14.48 1.85 10.93
N SER A 48 -14.28 0.92 11.87
CA SER A 48 -13.41 1.14 13.03
C SER A 48 -11.93 1.32 12.66
N ILE A 49 -11.47 0.63 11.60
CA ILE A 49 -10.11 0.82 11.05
C ILE A 49 -10.04 2.16 10.32
N ALA A 50 -11.06 2.51 9.53
CA ALA A 50 -11.13 3.77 8.80
C ALA A 50 -11.13 4.99 9.74
N ARG A 51 -11.86 4.90 10.86
CA ARG A 51 -11.93 5.97 11.88
C ARG A 51 -10.80 5.90 12.91
N GLY A 52 -10.03 4.81 12.95
CA GLY A 52 -9.03 4.56 13.99
C GLY A 52 -9.63 4.38 15.40
N THR A 53 -10.89 3.96 15.52
CA THR A 53 -11.65 3.92 16.78
C THR A 53 -11.61 2.60 17.53
N ARG A 54 -11.10 1.52 16.92
CA ARG A 54 -11.05 0.17 17.55
C ARG A 54 -10.11 0.05 18.76
N ALA A 55 -9.46 1.14 19.15
CA ALA A 55 -8.52 1.21 20.28
C ALA A 55 -9.18 1.07 21.68
N ALA A 56 -10.49 0.88 21.80
CA ALA A 56 -11.18 0.89 23.10
C ALA A 56 -12.22 -0.23 23.29
N SER A 57 -12.02 -1.43 22.73
CA SER A 57 -12.77 -2.58 23.25
C SER A 57 -12.04 -3.10 24.51
N PRO A 58 -12.71 -3.21 25.68
CA PRO A 58 -12.15 -3.85 26.87
C PRO A 58 -11.67 -5.29 26.60
N ASP A 59 -12.24 -5.93 25.58
CA ASP A 59 -11.91 -7.28 25.11
C ASP A 59 -11.03 -7.28 23.84
N GLY A 60 -10.58 -6.10 23.38
CA GLY A 60 -9.62 -5.93 22.29
C GLY A 60 -8.19 -6.11 22.79
N PRO A 61 -7.24 -6.59 21.96
CA PRO A 61 -6.04 -7.27 22.44
C PRO A 61 -5.26 -6.32 23.33
N ALA A 62 -5.23 -6.56 24.63
CA ALA A 62 -4.28 -5.97 25.58
C ALA A 62 -2.96 -6.75 25.61
N GLN A 63 -2.75 -7.67 24.64
CA GLN A 63 -1.67 -8.67 24.66
C GLN A 63 -0.60 -8.45 23.57
N GLY A 64 -0.78 -7.47 22.68
CA GLY A 64 0.25 -7.07 21.72
C GLY A 64 1.14 -5.96 22.29
N PRO A 65 2.39 -5.78 21.82
CA PRO A 65 3.23 -4.70 22.28
C PRO A 65 2.58 -3.35 21.95
N ARG A 66 2.17 -2.60 22.98
CA ARG A 66 1.36 -1.36 22.85
C ARG A 66 1.99 -0.29 21.95
N HIS A 67 3.29 -0.37 21.72
CA HIS A 67 4.04 0.54 20.85
C HIS A 67 3.86 0.24 19.35
N LEU A 68 3.34 -0.94 18.96
CA LEU A 68 3.20 -1.35 17.55
C LEU A 68 1.80 -1.11 16.97
N TYR A 69 0.80 -0.76 17.79
CA TYR A 69 -0.57 -0.55 17.32
C TYR A 69 -0.65 0.41 16.14
N GLY A 70 0.04 1.56 16.20
CA GLY A 70 0.01 2.54 15.12
C GLY A 70 0.45 1.95 13.76
N ILE A 71 1.51 1.14 13.76
CA ILE A 71 2.02 0.46 12.57
C ILE A 71 1.04 -0.62 12.10
N GLN A 72 0.41 -1.33 13.03
CA GLN A 72 -0.61 -2.35 12.74
C GLN A 72 -1.84 -1.75 12.04
N TRP A 73 -2.39 -0.66 12.55
CA TRP A 73 -3.50 0.06 11.92
C TRP A 73 -3.11 0.63 10.57
N TYR A 74 -1.90 1.19 10.50
CA TYR A 74 -1.38 1.72 9.26
C TYR A 74 -1.29 0.62 8.19
N GLY A 75 -0.72 -0.55 8.48
CA GLY A 75 -0.68 -1.65 7.50
C GLY A 75 -2.04 -2.27 7.20
N ALA A 76 -2.98 -2.30 8.17
CA ALA A 76 -4.38 -2.67 7.89
C ALA A 76 -5.01 -1.73 6.84
N SER A 77 -4.82 -0.42 7.00
CA SER A 77 -5.30 0.57 6.02
C SER A 77 -4.63 0.40 4.65
N LYS A 78 -3.33 0.03 4.62
CA LYS A 78 -2.61 -0.27 3.39
C LYS A 78 -3.11 -1.55 2.73
N LEU A 79 -3.54 -2.55 3.49
CA LEU A 79 -4.17 -3.76 2.95
C LEU A 79 -5.49 -3.44 2.25
N PHE A 80 -6.33 -2.59 2.84
CA PHE A 80 -7.58 -2.14 2.19
C PHE A 80 -7.30 -1.38 0.89
N ARG A 81 -6.26 -0.56 0.88
CA ARG A 81 -5.79 0.10 -0.35
C ARG A 81 -5.39 -0.91 -1.42
N VAL A 82 -4.64 -1.97 -1.08
CA VAL A 82 -4.23 -2.98 -2.09
C VAL A 82 -5.43 -3.80 -2.56
N LEU A 83 -6.40 -4.10 -1.69
CA LEU A 83 -7.67 -4.75 -2.07
C LEU A 83 -8.50 -3.89 -3.04
N LEU A 84 -8.45 -2.56 -2.90
CA LEU A 84 -9.17 -1.61 -3.75
C LEU A 84 -8.75 -1.70 -5.21
N ILE A 85 -7.48 -1.95 -5.50
CA ILE A 85 -6.89 -1.89 -6.85
C ILE A 85 -7.60 -2.86 -7.83
N PRO A 86 -7.56 -4.19 -7.59
CA PRO A 86 -8.24 -5.16 -8.45
C PRO A 86 -9.77 -5.05 -8.37
N GLU A 87 -10.35 -4.61 -7.25
CA GLU A 87 -11.80 -4.42 -7.13
C GLU A 87 -12.31 -3.26 -8.00
N LEU A 88 -11.65 -2.10 -7.91
CA LEU A 88 -11.97 -0.94 -8.72
C LEU A 88 -11.72 -1.22 -10.20
N GLN A 89 -10.61 -1.90 -10.54
CA GLN A 89 -10.35 -2.30 -11.93
C GLN A 89 -11.45 -3.21 -12.48
N CYS A 90 -11.90 -4.20 -11.70
CA CYS A 90 -12.98 -5.09 -12.08
C CYS A 90 -14.27 -4.32 -12.39
N ARG A 91 -14.65 -3.40 -11.50
CA ARG A 91 -15.85 -2.56 -11.67
C ARG A 91 -15.77 -1.63 -12.87
N LEU A 92 -14.61 -1.01 -13.10
CA LEU A 92 -14.40 -0.16 -14.29
C LEU A 92 -14.47 -0.97 -15.58
N ASN A 93 -13.95 -2.20 -15.59
CA ASN A 93 -14.04 -3.10 -16.75
C ASN A 93 -15.48 -3.47 -17.10
N SER A 94 -16.39 -3.52 -16.12
CA SER A 94 -17.81 -3.77 -16.35
C SER A 94 -18.57 -2.56 -16.92
N VAL A 95 -17.99 -1.36 -16.89
CA VAL A 95 -18.62 -0.13 -17.41
C VAL A 95 -18.08 0.17 -18.82
N PRO A 96 -18.93 0.15 -19.87
CA PRO A 96 -18.48 0.28 -21.27
C PRO A 96 -17.63 1.52 -21.58
N ASN A 97 -17.89 2.65 -20.88
CA ASN A 97 -17.18 3.90 -21.10
C ASN A 97 -15.93 4.09 -20.24
N LEU A 98 -15.65 3.15 -19.32
CA LEU A 98 -14.53 3.22 -18.37
C LEU A 98 -13.63 1.97 -18.39
N ASN A 99 -13.98 0.95 -19.16
CA ASN A 99 -13.23 -0.30 -19.25
C ASN A 99 -11.79 -0.13 -19.77
N LYS A 100 -11.49 0.99 -20.42
CA LYS A 100 -10.15 1.34 -20.89
C LYS A 100 -9.30 2.04 -19.83
N VAL A 101 -9.90 2.59 -18.77
CA VAL A 101 -9.19 3.20 -17.64
C VAL A 101 -8.41 2.15 -16.84
N SER A 102 -7.16 2.48 -16.54
CA SER A 102 -6.21 1.60 -15.86
C SER A 102 -5.97 2.04 -14.42
N ILE A 103 -6.06 1.11 -13.48
CA ILE A 103 -5.69 1.34 -12.08
C ILE A 103 -4.37 0.66 -11.80
N LEU A 104 -3.42 1.41 -11.23
CA LEU A 104 -2.11 0.92 -10.85
C LEU A 104 -1.79 1.34 -9.43
N ASP A 105 -1.05 0.49 -8.75
CA ASP A 105 -0.49 0.77 -7.45
C ASP A 105 1.03 0.94 -7.56
N VAL A 106 1.57 1.97 -6.90
CA VAL A 106 3.02 2.17 -6.81
C VAL A 106 3.41 2.23 -5.34
N ASP A 107 4.22 1.24 -4.96
CA ASP A 107 4.92 1.19 -3.68
C ASP A 107 6.16 2.08 -3.75
N THR A 108 6.19 3.08 -2.88
CA THR A 108 7.24 4.09 -2.83
C THR A 108 8.39 3.72 -1.90
N GLY A 109 8.30 2.59 -1.19
CA GLY A 109 9.22 2.24 -0.11
C GLY A 109 9.16 3.25 1.05
N VAL A 110 10.13 3.15 1.94
CA VAL A 110 10.37 4.11 3.02
C VAL A 110 11.14 5.29 2.44
N MET A 111 10.58 6.49 2.59
CA MET A 111 11.20 7.74 2.16
C MET A 111 11.45 8.64 3.36
N PRO A 112 12.51 9.48 3.37
CA PRO A 112 12.74 10.49 4.39
C PRO A 112 11.79 11.69 4.17
N ILE A 113 10.56 11.56 4.64
CA ILE A 113 9.52 12.60 4.60
C ILE A 113 9.07 12.93 6.03
N THR A 114 8.26 13.97 6.20
CA THR A 114 7.80 14.41 7.53
C THR A 114 7.18 13.29 8.37
N ILE A 115 6.48 12.34 7.74
CA ILE A 115 5.84 11.21 8.44
C ILE A 115 6.86 10.25 9.05
N THR A 116 8.03 10.06 8.43
CA THR A 116 9.04 9.08 8.86
C THR A 116 10.16 9.70 9.69
N VAL A 117 10.60 10.91 9.33
CA VAL A 117 11.75 11.57 9.97
C VAL A 117 11.42 12.92 10.59
N GLY A 118 10.18 13.40 10.50
CA GLY A 118 9.77 14.74 10.92
C GLY A 118 9.77 14.99 12.42
N THR A 119 9.88 13.95 13.24
CA THR A 119 10.08 14.06 14.71
C THR A 119 11.55 13.91 15.11
N LEU A 120 12.43 13.49 14.21
CA LEU A 120 13.85 13.28 14.50
C LEU A 120 14.61 14.61 14.52
N ASN A 121 15.80 14.64 15.14
CA ASN A 121 16.65 15.82 15.09
C ASN A 121 17.23 16.05 13.67
N TRP A 122 17.67 17.27 13.39
CA TRP A 122 18.11 17.68 12.05
C TRP A 122 19.30 16.84 11.52
N LEU A 123 20.22 16.43 12.39
CA LEU A 123 21.40 15.65 12.01
C LEU A 123 20.99 14.24 11.57
N VAL A 124 20.11 13.59 12.33
CA VAL A 124 19.57 12.27 11.98
C VAL A 124 18.77 12.35 10.69
N ARG A 125 17.96 13.39 10.49
CA ARG A 125 17.27 13.63 9.20
C ARG A 125 18.25 13.71 8.06
N PHE A 126 19.31 14.51 8.21
CA PHE A 126 20.35 14.68 7.20
C PHE A 126 21.01 13.34 6.85
N VAL A 127 21.42 12.56 7.86
CA VAL A 127 21.98 11.21 7.64
C VAL A 127 20.98 10.32 6.91
N PHE A 128 19.71 10.31 7.30
CA PHE A 128 18.66 9.55 6.61
C PHE A 128 18.51 9.94 5.14
N TYR A 129 18.60 11.23 4.80
CA TYR A 129 18.57 11.69 3.41
C TYR A 129 19.75 11.13 2.60
N ILE A 130 20.96 11.17 3.15
CA ILE A 130 22.16 10.63 2.49
C ILE A 130 22.06 9.13 2.30
N VAL A 131 21.69 8.39 3.35
CA VAL A 131 21.54 6.93 3.28
C VAL A 131 20.46 6.53 2.27
N ALA A 132 19.32 7.23 2.24
CA ALA A 132 18.26 6.98 1.27
C ALA A 132 18.70 7.24 -0.17
N ARG A 133 19.55 8.25 -0.39
CA ARG A 133 20.12 8.55 -1.71
C ARG A 133 21.05 7.44 -2.18
N VAL A 134 21.97 7.01 -1.33
CA VAL A 134 22.90 5.89 -1.63
C VAL A 134 22.13 4.59 -1.85
N ALA A 135 21.18 4.28 -0.97
CA ALA A 135 20.32 3.10 -1.09
C ALA A 135 19.55 3.08 -2.43
N SER A 136 19.07 4.23 -2.91
CA SER A 136 18.38 4.33 -4.21
C SER A 136 19.27 4.00 -5.41
N VAL A 137 20.58 4.13 -5.27
CA VAL A 137 21.55 3.81 -6.33
C VAL A 137 21.91 2.33 -6.27
N VAL A 138 22.18 1.81 -5.07
CA VAL A 138 22.61 0.41 -4.86
C VAL A 138 21.44 -0.58 -5.02
N SER A 139 20.26 -0.21 -4.51
CA SER A 139 19.05 -1.02 -4.55
C SER A 139 17.84 -0.14 -4.92
N PRO A 140 17.64 0.16 -6.22
CA PRO A 140 16.64 1.14 -6.67
C PRO A 140 15.20 0.84 -6.27
N ASN A 141 14.88 -0.45 -6.06
CA ASN A 141 13.57 -0.93 -5.59
C ASN A 141 13.64 -1.57 -4.19
N GLY A 142 14.70 -1.25 -3.42
CA GLY A 142 14.86 -1.68 -2.03
C GLY A 142 13.89 -0.98 -1.06
N LEU A 143 14.01 -1.30 0.23
CA LEU A 143 13.14 -0.77 1.29
C LEU A 143 13.27 0.75 1.44
N LEU A 144 14.49 1.28 1.51
CA LEU A 144 14.74 2.71 1.70
C LEU A 144 15.03 3.39 0.36
N ARG A 145 14.32 4.47 0.06
CA ARG A 145 14.45 5.22 -1.20
C ARG A 145 14.44 6.72 -0.98
N SER A 146 15.08 7.42 -1.89
CA SER A 146 15.00 8.87 -1.98
C SER A 146 13.66 9.29 -2.57
N THR A 147 13.10 10.38 -2.08
CA THR A 147 11.82 10.93 -2.58
C THR A 147 11.85 11.17 -4.08
N GLN A 148 12.99 11.63 -4.62
CA GLN A 148 13.14 11.85 -6.06
C GLN A 148 13.01 10.56 -6.88
N LYS A 149 13.58 9.44 -6.40
CA LYS A 149 13.47 8.14 -7.08
C LYS A 149 12.02 7.68 -7.12
N SER A 150 11.35 7.66 -5.96
CA SER A 150 9.96 7.22 -5.86
C SER A 150 8.99 8.11 -6.63
N ALA A 151 9.22 9.43 -6.65
CA ALA A 151 8.45 10.35 -7.50
C ALA A 151 8.66 10.08 -9.00
N GLY A 152 9.90 9.78 -9.41
CA GLY A 152 10.21 9.36 -10.78
C GLY A 152 9.46 8.08 -11.17
N ASP A 153 9.44 7.08 -10.29
CA ASP A 153 8.70 5.82 -10.53
C ASP A 153 7.20 6.05 -10.71
N ILE A 154 6.61 6.96 -9.91
CA ILE A 154 5.20 7.36 -10.07
C ILE A 154 4.95 8.01 -11.43
N LEU A 155 5.83 8.91 -11.86
CA LEU A 155 5.70 9.58 -13.16
C LEU A 155 5.82 8.58 -14.31
N VAL A 156 6.77 7.65 -14.22
CA VAL A 156 6.91 6.56 -15.20
C VAL A 156 5.66 5.69 -15.22
N ALA A 157 5.14 5.26 -14.07
CA ALA A 157 3.90 4.48 -14.02
C ALA A 157 2.69 5.25 -14.60
N ALA A 158 2.63 6.57 -14.39
CA ALA A 158 1.56 7.43 -14.87
C ALA A 158 1.62 7.70 -16.38
N LEU A 159 2.82 7.91 -16.94
CA LEU A 159 3.01 8.47 -18.27
C LEU A 159 3.62 7.49 -19.27
N ASP A 160 4.41 6.53 -18.81
CA ASP A 160 5.16 5.64 -19.69
C ASP A 160 4.27 4.53 -20.25
N THR A 161 4.22 4.43 -21.58
CA THR A 161 3.48 3.39 -22.31
C THR A 161 4.35 2.19 -22.67
N THR A 162 5.65 2.22 -22.34
CA THR A 162 6.59 1.14 -22.62
C THR A 162 6.51 0.02 -21.58
N SER A 163 7.15 -1.13 -21.87
CA SER A 163 7.25 -2.26 -20.95
C SER A 163 7.96 -1.82 -19.65
N PRO A 164 7.54 -2.25 -18.44
CA PRO A 164 6.61 -3.34 -18.12
C PRO A 164 5.13 -2.92 -17.99
N THR A 165 4.84 -1.62 -18.03
CA THR A 165 3.49 -1.09 -17.78
C THR A 165 2.60 -1.23 -19.02
N GLY A 166 3.17 -1.11 -20.22
CA GLY A 166 2.44 -1.21 -21.48
C GLY A 166 1.42 -0.09 -21.66
N GLN A 167 0.61 -0.18 -22.72
CA GLN A 167 -0.32 0.90 -23.09
C GLN A 167 -1.56 0.95 -22.19
N ARG A 168 -2.07 -0.22 -21.75
CA ARG A 168 -3.28 -0.36 -20.90
C ARG A 168 -3.07 -1.36 -19.76
N PRO A 169 -2.15 -1.09 -18.82
CA PRO A 169 -1.93 -1.92 -17.63
C PRO A 169 -3.22 -2.09 -16.83
N LYS A 170 -3.60 -3.30 -16.43
CA LYS A 170 -4.81 -3.51 -15.60
C LYS A 170 -4.43 -4.09 -14.26
N SER A 171 -4.79 -3.39 -13.19
CA SER A 171 -4.61 -3.87 -11.81
C SER A 171 -3.17 -4.29 -11.50
N LEU A 172 -2.19 -3.46 -11.88
CA LEU A 172 -0.78 -3.75 -11.59
C LEU A 172 -0.39 -3.23 -10.21
N TYR A 173 0.50 -3.98 -9.54
CA TYR A 173 1.16 -3.57 -8.31
C TYR A 173 2.66 -3.43 -8.58
N LEU A 174 3.20 -2.23 -8.42
CA LEU A 174 4.60 -1.92 -8.72
C LEU A 174 5.38 -1.68 -7.42
N ASN A 175 6.52 -2.35 -7.28
CA ASN A 175 7.53 -2.04 -6.28
C ASN A 175 8.55 -1.06 -6.84
N GLY A 176 8.29 0.24 -6.70
CA GLY A 176 9.03 1.27 -7.43
C GLY A 176 8.78 1.11 -8.93
N SER A 177 9.84 0.79 -9.68
CA SER A 177 9.75 0.55 -11.13
C SER A 177 9.52 -0.92 -11.52
N ALA A 178 9.56 -1.86 -10.57
CA ALA A 178 9.44 -3.29 -10.85
C ALA A 178 8.01 -3.81 -10.64
N LEU A 179 7.53 -4.70 -11.50
CA LEU A 179 6.27 -5.40 -11.27
C LEU A 179 6.40 -6.34 -10.06
N ARG A 180 5.38 -6.36 -9.21
CA ARG A 180 5.31 -7.22 -8.04
C ARG A 180 3.92 -7.84 -7.92
N GLU A 181 3.88 -9.11 -7.53
CA GLU A 181 2.63 -9.80 -7.29
C GLU A 181 1.96 -9.27 -6.01
N MET A 182 0.64 -9.05 -6.06
CA MET A 182 -0.10 -8.72 -4.84
C MET A 182 -0.23 -9.97 -3.97
N SER A 183 -0.32 -9.79 -2.65
CA SER A 183 -0.52 -10.93 -1.74
C SER A 183 -1.79 -11.72 -2.10
N SER A 184 -1.78 -13.04 -1.86
CA SER A 184 -2.93 -13.91 -2.16
C SER A 184 -4.22 -13.45 -1.48
N GLY A 185 -4.10 -12.92 -0.25
CA GLY A 185 -5.20 -12.33 0.49
C GLY A 185 -5.75 -11.03 -0.11
N ALA A 186 -4.99 -10.33 -0.95
CA ALA A 186 -5.45 -9.18 -1.73
C ALA A 186 -6.13 -9.58 -3.05
N MET A 187 -5.83 -10.77 -3.58
CA MET A 187 -6.45 -11.24 -4.83
C MET A 187 -7.83 -11.90 -4.63
N ASP A 188 -8.18 -12.33 -3.41
CA ASP A 188 -9.48 -12.93 -3.08
C ASP A 188 -10.66 -12.01 -3.45
N ALA A 189 -11.45 -12.42 -4.44
CA ALA A 189 -12.58 -11.65 -4.96
C ALA A 189 -13.73 -11.49 -3.95
N LYS A 190 -14.01 -12.50 -3.12
CA LYS A 190 -15.08 -12.41 -2.11
C LYS A 190 -14.71 -11.39 -1.06
N LYS A 191 -13.46 -11.40 -0.62
CA LYS A 191 -12.93 -10.47 0.38
C LYS A 191 -12.90 -9.04 -0.14
N ARG A 192 -12.41 -8.83 -1.37
CA ARG A 192 -12.43 -7.52 -2.04
C ARG A 192 -13.83 -6.93 -2.12
N ALA A 193 -14.80 -7.72 -2.58
CA ALA A 193 -16.18 -7.28 -2.67
C ALA A 193 -16.82 -7.02 -1.29
N SER A 194 -16.42 -7.77 -0.25
CA SER A 194 -16.87 -7.53 1.13
C SER A 194 -16.37 -6.19 1.67
N VAL A 195 -15.06 -5.93 1.56
CA VAL A 195 -14.44 -4.68 2.03
C VAL A 195 -15.01 -3.48 1.25
N TRP A 196 -15.21 -3.62 -0.06
CA TRP A 196 -15.87 -2.58 -0.87
C TRP A 196 -17.27 -2.25 -0.34
N ARG A 197 -18.12 -3.26 -0.12
CA ARG A 197 -19.49 -3.03 0.39
C ARG A 197 -19.49 -2.41 1.78
N ALA A 198 -18.56 -2.81 2.64
CA ALA A 198 -18.38 -2.24 3.97
C ALA A 198 -17.87 -0.79 3.95
N SER A 199 -17.39 -0.29 2.81
CA SER A 199 -16.85 1.07 2.65
C SER A 199 -17.82 2.03 1.94
N LEU A 200 -19.04 1.58 1.60
CA LEU A 200 -20.10 2.39 0.99
C LEU A 200 -21.08 2.87 2.05
#